data_AF-A0A660MQY4-F1
#
_entry.id   AF-A0A660MQY4-F1
#
_cell.length_a   1.000
_cell.length_b   1.000
_cell.length_c   1.000
_cell.angle_alpha   90.00
_cell.angle_beta   90.00
_cell.angle_gamma   90.00
#
_symmetry.space_group_name_H-M   'P 1'
#
loop_
_entity.id
_entity.type
_entity.pdbx_description
1 polymer ?
#
loop_
_entity_poly.entity_id
_entity_poly.type
_entity_poly.pdbx_seq_one_letter_code
_entity_poly.pdbx_strand_id
1 'polypeptide(L)'
;MKKIIFILITLFVFSFSQRIYASNSGVFSDGKTIKNLKKDIENINKTKANLDSSLNTFLEEHKIDSYLKKGLSTIDYQNIQNIGFTYNSKIGDIEEKINRTEKDEELQKLHNALVESRKDLYKSLLPYIDAKSIKSYLNYVENSTKNFIEKNNLSLSQLKIQNNYSKKVEALEKKIQENKDYLDDVIKNLIEQKFDEKFSQFMEMPSFTKLSTSEKIKTLETVVERLNAKVDSLKTNMNYDSIYIESEKRKLEIYQVLIRKLNELAYSLK
;
A
#
# COMPACT_ATOMS: atom_id res chain seq x y z
N MET A 1 -7.67 -14.66 10.28
CA MET A 1 -8.90 -14.18 9.59
C MET A 1 -10.00 -13.63 10.54
N LYS A 2 -9.67 -13.08 11.72
CA LYS A 2 -10.64 -12.34 12.58
C LYS A 2 -10.37 -10.83 12.67
N LYS A 3 -9.22 -10.35 12.16
CA LYS A 3 -8.84 -8.92 12.16
C LYS A 3 -9.31 -8.14 10.92
N ILE A 4 -9.62 -8.83 9.82
CA ILE A 4 -10.11 -8.21 8.56
C ILE A 4 -11.61 -7.86 8.65
N ILE A 5 -12.37 -8.60 9.46
CA ILE A 5 -13.81 -8.38 9.63
C ILE A 5 -14.09 -7.09 10.44
N PHE A 6 -13.20 -6.70 11.35
CA PHE A 6 -13.38 -5.49 12.16
C PHE A 6 -13.19 -4.20 11.34
N ILE A 7 -12.32 -4.22 10.33
CA ILE A 7 -12.06 -3.09 9.41
C ILE A 7 -13.19 -2.94 8.38
N LEU A 8 -13.81 -4.04 7.94
CA LEU A 8 -14.98 -3.99 7.07
C LEU A 8 -16.24 -3.48 7.79
N ILE A 9 -16.38 -3.75 9.10
CA ILE A 9 -17.53 -3.27 9.89
C ILE A 9 -17.40 -1.77 10.21
N THR A 10 -16.19 -1.24 10.45
CA THR A 10 -16.00 0.21 10.62
C THR A 10 -16.16 0.99 9.30
N LEU A 11 -15.80 0.40 8.15
CA LEU A 11 -16.07 0.98 6.83
C LEU A 11 -17.55 0.95 6.42
N PHE A 12 -18.33 -0.05 6.87
CA PHE A 12 -19.77 -0.15 6.55
C PHE A 12 -20.67 0.72 7.45
N VAL A 13 -20.25 1.07 8.67
CA VAL A 13 -21.06 1.91 9.58
C VAL A 13 -20.98 3.40 9.22
N PHE A 14 -19.92 3.86 8.55
CA PHE A 14 -19.75 5.26 8.14
C PHE A 14 -20.07 5.54 6.65
N SER A 15 -20.45 4.54 5.86
CA SER A 15 -20.78 4.72 4.43
C SER A 15 -22.26 4.89 4.12
N PHE A 16 -23.15 4.96 5.12
CA PHE A 16 -24.54 5.35 4.89
C PHE A 16 -24.72 6.87 4.93
N SER A 17 -24.38 7.51 3.81
CA SER A 17 -25.09 8.71 3.41
C SER A 17 -26.52 8.31 3.04
N GLN A 18 -27.45 8.36 4.01
CA GLN A 18 -28.85 8.50 3.65
C GLN A 18 -29.01 9.88 3.03
N ARG A 19 -28.85 9.97 1.71
CA ARG A 19 -29.51 11.00 0.92
C ARG A 19 -31.01 10.82 1.13
N ILE A 20 -31.56 11.47 2.15
CA ILE A 20 -33.00 11.71 2.22
C ILE A 20 -33.25 12.78 1.17
N TYR A 21 -33.49 12.33 -0.06
CA TYR A 21 -34.12 13.16 -1.06
C TYR A 21 -35.52 13.51 -0.54
N ALA A 22 -35.73 14.78 -0.19
CA ALA A 22 -37.06 15.35 -0.22
C ALA A 22 -37.47 15.47 -1.70
N SER A 23 -37.91 14.36 -2.30
CA SER A 23 -38.58 14.40 -3.60
C SER A 23 -40.01 14.87 -3.38
N ASN A 24 -40.24 16.16 -3.57
CA ASN A 24 -41.55 16.68 -3.95
C ASN A 24 -41.90 16.15 -5.34
N SER A 25 -42.39 14.92 -5.41
CA SER A 25 -43.08 14.39 -6.59
C SER A 25 -44.11 13.38 -6.12
N GLY A 26 -45.37 13.82 -6.11
CA GLY A 26 -46.50 12.97 -5.78
C GLY A 26 -46.63 11.84 -6.79
N VAL A 27 -46.49 10.61 -6.29
CA VAL A 27 -47.13 9.40 -6.84
C VAL A 27 -47.50 8.57 -5.62
N PHE A 28 -48.80 8.44 -5.35
CA PHE A 28 -49.32 7.53 -4.32
C PHE A 28 -48.98 6.09 -4.74
N SER A 29 -48.07 5.43 -4.02
CA SER A 29 -47.85 3.97 -4.16
C SER A 29 -48.11 3.29 -2.80
N ASP A 30 -49.07 2.37 -2.82
CA ASP A 30 -49.43 1.35 -1.82
C ASP A 30 -49.35 1.72 -0.33
N GLY A 31 -50.53 1.76 0.31
CA GLY A 31 -50.67 2.01 1.74
C GLY A 31 -49.81 1.07 2.57
N LYS A 32 -48.77 1.63 3.21
CA LYS A 32 -47.93 0.91 4.17
C LYS A 32 -48.81 0.34 5.27
N THR A 33 -48.73 -0.97 5.51
CA THR A 33 -49.39 -1.59 6.66
C THR A 33 -48.91 -0.97 7.97
N ILE A 34 -49.73 -1.02 9.03
CA ILE A 34 -49.38 -0.52 10.37
C ILE A 34 -48.03 -1.12 10.84
N LYS A 35 -47.72 -2.36 10.46
CA LYS A 35 -46.44 -3.02 10.75
C LYS A 35 -45.25 -2.34 10.04
N ASN A 36 -45.41 -1.95 8.78
CA ASN A 36 -44.39 -1.24 8.02
C ASN A 36 -44.18 0.18 8.57
N LEU A 37 -45.27 0.88 8.91
CA LEU A 37 -45.18 2.20 9.56
C LEU A 37 -44.49 2.13 10.92
N LYS A 38 -44.79 1.12 11.75
CA LYS A 38 -44.09 0.90 13.02
C LYS A 38 -42.59 0.66 12.83
N LYS A 39 -42.21 -0.14 11.84
CA LYS A 39 -40.80 -0.41 11.51
C LYS A 39 -40.08 0.84 11.01
N ASP A 40 -40.74 1.66 10.19
CA ASP A 40 -40.20 2.93 9.71
C ASP A 40 -40.00 3.92 10.86
N ILE A 41 -40.97 4.02 11.79
CA ILE A 41 -40.85 4.85 12.99
C ILE A 41 -39.69 4.36 13.88
N GLU A 42 -39.55 3.05 14.05
CA GLU A 42 -38.46 2.47 14.85
C GLU A 42 -37.09 2.74 14.22
N ASN A 43 -36.99 2.66 12.89
CA ASN A 43 -35.79 3.01 12.14
C ASN A 43 -35.48 4.51 12.24
N ILE A 44 -36.48 5.38 12.11
CA ILE A 44 -36.32 6.83 12.28
C ILE A 44 -35.84 7.16 13.71
N ASN A 45 -36.41 6.52 14.73
CA ASN A 45 -35.98 6.71 16.12
C ASN A 45 -34.54 6.23 16.35
N LYS A 46 -34.13 5.11 15.74
CA LYS A 46 -32.73 4.63 15.78
C LYS A 46 -31.78 5.60 15.07
N THR A 47 -32.14 6.08 13.88
CA THR A 47 -31.35 7.09 13.16
C THR A 47 -31.22 8.38 13.96
N LYS A 48 -32.30 8.85 14.60
CA LYS A 48 -32.27 10.02 15.47
C LYS A 48 -31.35 9.83 16.68
N ALA A 49 -31.48 8.70 17.39
CA ALA A 49 -30.61 8.39 18.53
C ALA A 49 -29.13 8.33 18.13
N ASN A 50 -28.82 7.81 16.93
CA ASN A 50 -27.46 7.77 16.40
C ASN A 50 -26.92 9.18 16.05
N LEU A 51 -27.77 10.05 15.50
CA LEU A 51 -27.42 11.44 15.20
C LEU A 51 -27.18 12.26 16.48
N ASP A 52 -28.01 12.07 17.51
CA ASP A 52 -27.86 12.73 18.80
C ASP A 52 -26.58 12.25 19.53
N SER A 53 -26.29 10.95 19.46
CA SER A 53 -25.02 10.39 19.96
C SER A 53 -23.81 10.98 19.22
N SER A 54 -23.88 11.04 17.90
CA SER A 54 -22.80 11.59 17.04
C SER A 54 -22.56 13.08 17.28
N LEU A 55 -23.62 13.85 17.56
CA LEU A 55 -23.51 15.25 17.97
C LEU A 55 -22.76 15.38 19.30
N ASN A 56 -23.13 14.59 20.30
CA ASN A 56 -22.50 14.66 21.61
C ASN A 56 -21.01 14.32 21.53
N THR A 57 -20.65 13.27 20.77
CA THR A 57 -19.25 12.94 20.49
C THR A 57 -18.53 14.09 19.80
N PHE A 58 -19.11 14.67 18.75
CA PHE A 58 -18.52 15.82 18.06
C PHE A 58 -18.28 17.02 19.00
N LEU A 59 -19.27 17.35 19.85
CA LEU A 59 -19.16 18.46 20.79
C LEU A 59 -18.11 18.19 21.88
N GLU A 60 -17.97 16.95 22.32
CA GLU A 60 -16.97 16.52 23.31
C GLU A 60 -15.55 16.53 22.72
N GLU A 61 -15.36 15.92 21.55
CA GLU A 61 -14.09 15.88 20.82
C GLU A 61 -13.54 17.29 20.56
N HIS A 62 -14.44 18.21 20.22
CA HIS A 62 -14.10 19.60 19.97
C HIS A 62 -14.22 20.50 21.21
N LYS A 63 -14.60 19.97 22.37
CA LYS A 63 -14.78 20.71 23.64
C LYS A 63 -15.65 21.98 23.49
N ILE A 64 -16.70 21.91 22.67
CA ILE A 64 -17.55 23.07 22.33
C ILE A 64 -18.77 23.16 23.24
N ASP A 65 -19.21 22.02 23.79
CA ASP A 65 -20.45 21.91 24.57
C ASP A 65 -20.58 22.98 25.68
N SER A 66 -19.49 23.21 26.42
CA SER A 66 -19.45 24.16 27.54
C SER A 66 -19.61 25.63 27.14
N TYR A 67 -19.52 25.95 25.84
CA TYR A 67 -19.66 27.31 25.32
C TYR A 67 -21.03 27.59 24.71
N LEU A 68 -21.85 26.57 24.46
CA LEU A 68 -23.15 26.72 23.81
C LEU A 68 -24.15 27.50 24.68
N LYS A 69 -25.08 28.19 24.02
CA LYS A 69 -26.22 28.85 24.68
C LYS A 69 -27.06 27.81 25.44
N LYS A 70 -27.57 28.19 26.62
CA LYS A 70 -28.57 27.38 27.32
C LYS A 70 -29.93 27.50 26.62
N GLY A 71 -30.66 26.38 26.53
CA GLY A 71 -32.02 26.36 25.98
C GLY A 71 -32.09 26.52 24.45
N LEU A 72 -31.09 26.03 23.71
CA LEU A 72 -31.13 25.97 22.25
C LEU A 72 -32.40 25.26 21.77
N SER A 73 -32.99 25.77 20.70
CA SER A 73 -34.17 25.15 20.09
C SER A 73 -33.80 23.85 19.38
N THR A 74 -34.79 23.00 19.09
CA THR A 74 -34.57 21.79 18.27
C THR A 74 -33.96 22.11 16.92
N ILE A 75 -34.33 23.25 16.32
CA ILE A 75 -33.78 23.71 15.03
C ILE A 75 -32.30 24.08 15.17
N ASP A 76 -31.92 24.73 16.27
CA ASP A 76 -30.52 25.06 16.52
C ASP A 76 -29.66 23.80 16.68
N TYR A 77 -30.15 22.80 17.42
CA TYR A 77 -29.46 21.51 17.53
C TYR A 77 -29.29 20.82 16.17
N GLN A 78 -30.32 20.84 15.32
CA GLN A 78 -30.23 20.31 13.95
C GLN A 78 -29.19 21.06 13.10
N ASN A 79 -29.09 22.37 13.26
CA ASN A 79 -28.09 23.16 12.55
C ASN A 79 -26.66 22.82 13.01
N ILE A 80 -26.45 22.66 14.32
CA ILE A 80 -25.15 22.24 14.88
C ILE A 80 -24.79 20.82 14.39
N GLN A 81 -25.76 19.90 14.34
CA GLN A 81 -25.60 18.56 13.74
C GLN A 81 -25.13 18.64 12.29
N ASN A 82 -25.78 19.48 11.48
CA ASN A 82 -25.44 19.66 10.07
C ASN A 82 -24.03 20.25 9.90
N ILE A 83 -23.62 21.18 10.76
CA ILE A 83 -22.27 21.75 10.77
C ILE A 83 -21.24 20.64 11.06
N GLY A 84 -21.46 19.84 12.11
CA GLY A 84 -20.59 18.74 12.48
C GLY A 84 -20.47 17.69 11.38
N PHE A 85 -21.60 17.28 10.78
CA PHE A 85 -21.64 16.34 9.67
C PHE A 85 -20.87 16.85 8.44
N THR A 86 -21.10 18.11 8.06
CA THR A 86 -20.43 18.73 6.91
C THR A 86 -18.92 18.79 7.12
N TYR A 87 -18.49 19.19 8.31
CA TYR A 87 -17.08 19.23 8.68
C TYR A 87 -16.45 17.82 8.63
N ASN A 88 -17.07 16.83 9.27
CA ASN A 88 -16.55 15.46 9.33
C ASN A 88 -16.45 14.81 7.93
N SER A 89 -17.45 15.01 7.07
CA SER A 89 -17.39 14.54 5.69
C SER A 89 -16.24 15.18 4.93
N LYS A 90 -16.07 16.50 5.05
CA LYS A 90 -15.03 17.25 4.33
C LYS A 90 -13.62 16.86 4.79
N ILE A 91 -13.38 16.70 6.09
CA ILE A 91 -12.06 16.29 6.58
C ILE A 91 -11.73 14.86 6.17
N GLY A 92 -12.70 13.94 6.20
CA GLY A 92 -12.50 12.55 5.79
C GLY A 92 -12.04 12.45 4.33
N ASP A 93 -12.70 13.19 3.44
CA ASP A 93 -12.31 13.27 2.02
C ASP A 93 -10.89 13.83 1.82
N ILE A 94 -10.48 14.81 2.65
CA ILE A 94 -9.14 15.41 2.56
C ILE A 94 -8.09 14.44 3.11
N GLU A 95 -8.35 13.77 4.24
CA GLU A 95 -7.46 12.79 4.85
C GLU A 95 -7.23 11.57 3.94
N GLU A 96 -8.28 11.08 3.26
CA GLU A 96 -8.13 10.01 2.28
C GLU A 96 -7.22 10.42 1.12
N LYS A 97 -7.34 11.68 0.64
CA LYS A 97 -6.46 12.21 -0.40
C LYS A 97 -5.02 12.34 0.07
N ILE A 98 -4.78 12.80 1.30
CA ILE A 98 -3.42 12.90 1.87
C ILE A 98 -2.74 11.53 1.84
N ASN A 99 -3.43 10.47 2.25
CA ASN A 99 -2.88 9.12 2.29
C ASN A 99 -2.48 8.53 0.92
N ARG A 100 -2.97 9.12 -0.18
CA ARG A 100 -2.70 8.66 -1.55
C ARG A 100 -1.81 9.62 -2.35
N THR A 101 -1.43 10.76 -1.77
CA THR A 101 -0.69 11.81 -2.48
C THR A 101 0.79 11.72 -2.18
N GLU A 102 1.61 11.55 -3.21
CA GLU A 102 3.07 11.48 -3.08
C GLU A 102 3.76 12.82 -3.39
N LYS A 103 3.04 13.77 -3.99
CA LYS A 103 3.57 15.07 -4.41
C LYS A 103 3.47 16.10 -3.29
N ASP A 104 4.61 16.68 -2.95
CA ASP A 104 4.74 17.64 -1.85
C ASP A 104 3.85 18.88 -1.99
N GLU A 105 3.71 19.42 -3.21
CA GLU A 105 2.86 20.61 -3.45
C GLU A 105 1.37 20.32 -3.24
N GLU A 106 0.92 19.14 -3.67
CA GLU A 106 -0.47 18.70 -3.51
C GLU A 106 -0.76 18.37 -2.04
N LEU A 107 0.19 17.73 -1.34
CA LEU A 107 0.12 17.51 0.11
C LEU A 107 0.00 18.84 0.88
N GLN A 108 0.84 19.84 0.55
CA GLN A 108 0.77 21.14 1.20
C GLN A 108 -0.62 21.80 1.02
N LYS A 109 -1.22 21.70 -0.17
CA LYS A 109 -2.57 22.22 -0.46
C LYS A 109 -3.64 21.50 0.37
N LEU A 110 -3.57 20.18 0.48
CA LEU A 110 -4.52 19.38 1.26
C LEU A 110 -4.41 19.68 2.76
N HIS A 111 -3.19 19.78 3.28
CA HIS A 111 -2.93 20.15 4.67
C HIS A 111 -3.43 21.57 5.00
N ASN A 112 -3.30 22.53 4.09
CA ASN A 112 -3.91 23.86 4.22
C ASN A 112 -5.44 23.78 4.22
N ALA A 113 -6.03 22.93 3.37
CA ALA A 113 -7.49 22.74 3.32
C ALA A 113 -8.06 22.16 4.62
N LEU A 114 -7.31 21.32 5.35
CA LEU A 114 -7.69 20.87 6.70
C LEU A 114 -7.75 22.04 7.69
N VAL A 115 -6.75 22.92 7.66
CA VAL A 115 -6.70 24.10 8.55
C VAL A 115 -7.86 25.04 8.26
N GLU A 116 -8.14 25.35 7.00
CA GLU A 116 -9.26 26.20 6.63
C GLU A 116 -10.61 25.57 7.00
N SER A 117 -10.77 24.25 6.81
CA SER A 117 -11.99 23.55 7.23
C SER A 117 -12.21 23.61 8.74
N ARG A 118 -11.14 23.57 9.55
CA ARG A 118 -11.21 23.75 11.01
C ARG A 118 -11.61 25.18 11.40
N LYS A 119 -11.08 26.19 10.71
CA LYS A 119 -11.48 27.59 10.93
C LYS A 119 -12.94 27.83 10.57
N ASP A 120 -13.37 27.32 9.43
CA ASP A 120 -14.76 27.40 8.97
C ASP A 120 -15.74 26.76 9.96
N LEU A 121 -15.35 25.61 10.54
CA LEU A 121 -16.12 24.96 11.59
C LEU A 121 -16.37 25.91 12.78
N TYR A 122 -15.31 26.48 13.34
CA TYR A 122 -15.43 27.36 14.50
C TYR A 122 -16.22 28.63 14.18
N LYS A 123 -16.03 29.19 12.99
CA LYS A 123 -16.82 30.34 12.52
C LYS A 123 -18.30 30.00 12.41
N SER A 124 -18.62 28.81 11.90
CA SER A 124 -20.01 28.35 11.70
C SER A 124 -20.74 28.10 13.04
N LEU A 125 -20.00 27.78 14.09
CA LEU A 125 -20.57 27.52 15.42
C LEU A 125 -20.81 28.80 16.24
N LEU A 126 -20.16 29.91 15.88
CA LEU A 126 -20.24 31.19 16.59
C LEU A 126 -21.68 31.66 16.91
N PRO A 127 -22.69 31.52 16.02
CA PRO A 127 -24.07 31.93 16.32
C PRO A 127 -24.72 31.19 17.49
N TYR A 128 -24.22 30.00 17.84
CA TYR A 128 -24.76 29.13 18.89
C TYR A 128 -24.03 29.25 20.22
N ILE A 129 -22.97 30.07 20.28
CA ILE A 129 -22.16 30.32 21.48
C ILE A 129 -22.85 31.35 22.38
N ASP A 130 -22.84 31.12 23.70
CA ASP A 130 -23.36 32.07 24.69
C ASP A 130 -22.56 33.38 24.63
N ALA A 131 -23.26 34.52 24.60
CA ALA A 131 -22.63 35.83 24.62
C ALA A 131 -21.68 36.00 25.81
N LYS A 132 -22.00 35.38 26.96
CA LYS A 132 -21.16 35.39 28.17
C LYS A 132 -19.87 34.59 28.01
N SER A 133 -19.83 33.62 27.10
CA SER A 133 -18.69 32.71 26.86
C SER A 133 -17.90 33.04 25.59
N ILE A 134 -18.36 33.99 24.74
CA ILE A 134 -17.69 34.36 23.47
C ILE A 134 -16.19 34.62 23.65
N LYS A 135 -15.79 35.38 24.69
CA LYS A 135 -14.37 35.71 24.89
C LYS A 135 -13.52 34.48 25.20
N SER A 136 -14.02 33.57 26.06
CA SER A 136 -13.30 32.33 26.38
C SER A 136 -13.32 31.36 25.20
N TYR A 137 -14.42 31.30 24.44
CA TYR A 137 -14.53 30.52 23.22
C TYR A 137 -13.51 30.96 22.16
N LEU A 138 -13.38 32.27 21.88
CA LEU A 138 -12.41 32.77 20.90
C LEU A 138 -10.97 32.45 21.31
N ASN A 139 -10.63 32.59 22.59
CA ASN A 139 -9.32 32.21 23.11
C ASN A 139 -9.07 30.69 22.97
N TYR A 140 -10.10 29.86 23.23
CA TYR A 140 -10.02 28.42 22.96
C TYR A 140 -9.79 28.13 21.47
N VAL A 141 -10.53 28.77 20.57
CA VAL A 141 -10.43 28.59 19.12
C VAL A 141 -9.03 28.96 18.62
N GLU A 142 -8.46 30.06 19.09
CA GLU A 142 -7.09 30.48 18.74
C GLU A 142 -6.08 29.40 19.14
N ASN A 143 -6.10 28.96 20.40
CA ASN A 143 -5.18 27.94 20.90
C ASN A 143 -5.38 26.58 20.20
N SER A 144 -6.63 26.17 20.00
CA SER A 144 -6.95 24.91 19.31
C SER A 144 -6.48 24.93 17.85
N THR A 145 -6.68 26.05 17.15
CA THR A 145 -6.23 26.23 15.76
C THR A 145 -4.70 26.21 15.68
N LYS A 146 -4.00 26.90 16.60
CA LYS A 146 -2.54 26.87 16.67
C LYS A 146 -2.00 25.46 16.87
N ASN A 147 -2.51 24.74 17.86
CA ASN A 147 -2.10 23.36 18.14
C ASN A 147 -2.39 22.42 16.96
N PHE A 148 -3.50 22.63 16.26
CA PHE A 148 -3.85 21.86 15.07
C PHE A 148 -2.87 22.12 13.92
N ILE A 149 -2.52 23.38 13.66
CA ILE A 149 -1.53 23.75 12.65
C ILE A 149 -0.17 23.12 12.96
N GLU A 150 0.28 23.16 14.22
CA GLU A 150 1.54 22.55 14.64
C GLU A 150 1.55 21.02 14.40
N LYS A 151 0.50 20.30 14.83
CA LYS A 151 0.35 18.87 14.55
C LYS A 151 0.34 18.55 13.05
N ASN A 152 -0.39 19.36 12.30
CA ASN A 152 -0.54 19.20 10.86
C ASN A 152 0.81 19.39 10.13
N ASN A 153 1.61 20.40 10.52
CA ASN A 153 2.95 20.61 9.99
C ASN A 153 3.93 19.47 10.34
N LEU A 154 3.84 18.90 11.55
CA LEU A 154 4.63 17.73 11.96
C LEU A 154 4.30 16.52 11.08
N SER A 155 3.01 16.23 10.89
CA SER A 155 2.56 15.13 10.02
C SER A 155 3.05 15.31 8.57
N LEU A 156 2.92 16.51 8.01
CA LEU A 156 3.43 16.81 6.67
C LEU A 156 4.95 16.60 6.56
N SER A 157 5.70 17.00 7.59
CA SER A 157 7.15 16.80 7.64
C SER A 157 7.52 15.32 7.67
N GLN A 158 6.79 14.51 8.44
CA GLN A 158 6.98 13.05 8.49
C GLN A 158 6.71 12.41 7.13
N LEU A 159 5.63 12.79 6.45
CA LEU A 159 5.30 12.28 5.10
C LEU A 159 6.38 12.64 4.08
N LYS A 160 6.87 13.89 4.08
CA LYS A 160 7.98 14.32 3.20
C LYS A 160 9.24 13.49 3.44
N ILE A 161 9.58 13.23 4.70
CA ILE A 161 10.73 12.39 5.07
C ILE A 161 10.54 10.96 4.57
N GLN A 162 9.37 10.37 4.80
CA GLN A 162 9.04 9.02 4.37
C GLN A 162 9.13 8.88 2.83
N ASN A 163 8.53 9.81 2.08
CA ASN A 163 8.59 9.81 0.62
C ASN A 163 10.03 9.89 0.09
N ASN A 164 10.88 10.69 0.74
CA ASN A 164 12.31 10.77 0.39
C ASN A 164 13.06 9.46 0.66
N TYR A 165 12.78 8.78 1.77
CA TYR A 165 13.39 7.48 2.05
C TYR A 165 12.91 6.41 1.07
N SER A 166 11.60 6.35 0.78
CA SER A 166 11.05 5.39 -0.18
C SER A 166 11.72 5.51 -1.56
N LYS A 167 11.87 6.74 -2.08
CA LYS A 167 12.56 6.99 -3.36
C LYS A 167 14.02 6.55 -3.34
N LYS A 168 14.72 6.77 -2.21
CA LYS A 168 16.11 6.31 -2.06
C LYS A 168 16.21 4.79 -2.01
N VAL A 169 15.29 4.12 -1.31
CA VAL A 169 15.23 2.66 -1.25
C VAL A 169 14.98 2.09 -2.66
N GLU A 170 14.00 2.61 -3.38
CA GLU A 170 13.72 2.17 -4.76
C GLU A 170 14.93 2.34 -5.68
N ALA A 171 15.63 3.48 -5.59
CA ALA A 171 16.86 3.72 -6.37
C ALA A 171 17.99 2.73 -5.99
N LEU A 172 18.12 2.39 -4.70
CA LEU A 172 19.10 1.41 -4.24
C LEU A 172 18.74 0.00 -4.69
N GLU A 173 17.47 -0.40 -4.62
CA GLU A 173 16.97 -1.69 -5.10
C GLU A 173 17.23 -1.86 -6.60
N LYS A 174 16.94 -0.82 -7.39
CA LYS A 174 17.25 -0.81 -8.82
C LYS A 174 18.75 -1.00 -9.07
N LYS A 175 19.61 -0.27 -8.36
CA LYS A 175 21.07 -0.38 -8.50
C LYS A 175 21.61 -1.74 -8.06
N ILE A 176 21.02 -2.34 -7.02
CA ILE A 176 21.36 -3.70 -6.59
C ILE A 176 21.01 -4.70 -7.70
N GLN A 177 19.84 -4.55 -8.33
CA GLN A 177 19.45 -5.43 -9.43
C GLN A 177 20.38 -5.27 -10.65
N GLU A 178 20.64 -4.03 -11.07
CA GLU A 178 21.60 -3.74 -12.16
C GLU A 178 22.98 -4.35 -11.88
N ASN A 179 23.48 -4.23 -10.65
CA ASN A 179 24.75 -4.83 -10.26
C ASN A 179 24.72 -6.36 -10.26
N LYS A 180 23.61 -6.99 -9.84
CA LYS A 180 23.45 -8.44 -9.90
C LYS A 180 23.50 -8.93 -11.34
N ASP A 181 22.72 -8.31 -12.22
CA ASP A 181 22.66 -8.66 -13.63
C ASP A 181 24.04 -8.51 -14.30
N TYR A 182 24.75 -7.42 -13.99
CA TYR A 182 26.13 -7.21 -14.47
C TYR A 182 27.10 -8.28 -13.96
N LEU A 183 27.06 -8.60 -12.66
CA LEU A 183 27.95 -9.63 -12.07
C LEU A 183 27.64 -11.02 -12.64
N ASP A 184 26.37 -11.33 -12.87
CA ASP A 184 25.97 -12.61 -13.44
C ASP A 184 26.54 -12.79 -14.86
N ASP A 185 26.47 -11.74 -15.69
CA ASP A 185 27.06 -11.72 -17.03
C ASP A 185 28.58 -11.85 -17.00
N VAL A 186 29.26 -11.08 -16.14
CA VAL A 186 30.72 -11.16 -15.97
C VAL A 186 31.16 -12.57 -15.56
N ILE A 187 30.49 -13.17 -14.59
CA ILE A 187 30.84 -14.51 -14.11
C ILE A 187 30.55 -15.55 -15.20
N LYS A 188 29.45 -15.42 -15.96
CA LYS A 188 29.15 -16.32 -17.07
C LYS A 188 30.25 -16.28 -18.13
N ASN A 189 30.68 -15.09 -18.52
CA ASN A 189 31.79 -14.90 -19.46
C ASN A 189 33.10 -15.50 -18.93
N LEU A 190 33.41 -15.33 -17.63
CA LEU A 190 34.58 -15.95 -17.00
C LEU A 190 34.51 -17.48 -16.99
N ILE A 191 33.34 -18.06 -16.73
CA ILE A 191 33.12 -19.50 -16.78
C ILE A 191 33.39 -20.03 -18.19
N GLU A 192 32.84 -19.37 -19.21
CA GLU A 192 33.05 -19.77 -20.61
C GLU A 192 34.53 -19.70 -21.01
N GLN A 193 35.21 -18.59 -20.69
CA GLN A 193 36.64 -18.44 -20.95
C GLN A 193 37.47 -19.52 -20.26
N LYS A 194 37.15 -19.86 -19.00
CA LYS A 194 37.86 -20.90 -18.26
C LYS A 194 37.62 -22.29 -18.84
N PHE A 195 36.42 -22.57 -19.33
CA PHE A 195 36.17 -23.81 -20.03
C PHE A 195 36.95 -23.89 -21.34
N ASP A 196 36.96 -22.82 -22.14
CA ASP A 196 37.72 -22.78 -23.39
C ASP A 196 39.22 -23.02 -23.14
N GLU A 197 39.80 -22.35 -22.14
CA GLU A 197 41.20 -22.58 -21.73
C GLU A 197 41.46 -24.04 -21.34
N LYS A 198 40.57 -24.64 -20.53
CA LYS A 198 40.70 -26.03 -20.07
C LYS A 198 40.50 -27.04 -21.19
N PHE A 199 39.61 -26.76 -22.13
CA PHE A 199 39.39 -27.61 -23.30
C PHE A 199 40.58 -27.58 -24.24
N SER A 200 41.15 -26.42 -24.54
CA SER A 200 42.39 -26.34 -25.33
C SER A 200 43.51 -27.18 -24.70
N GLN A 201 43.73 -27.05 -23.38
CA GLN A 201 44.71 -27.86 -22.66
C GLN A 201 44.42 -29.36 -22.75
N PHE A 202 43.16 -29.78 -22.59
CA PHE A 202 42.74 -31.17 -22.69
C PHE A 202 42.95 -31.75 -24.10
N MET A 203 42.62 -30.98 -25.14
CA MET A 203 42.77 -31.39 -26.53
C MET A 203 44.24 -31.60 -26.93
N GLU A 204 45.15 -30.88 -26.28
CA GLU A 204 46.60 -31.00 -26.48
C GLU A 204 47.24 -32.12 -25.64
N MET A 205 46.50 -32.76 -24.71
CA MET A 205 47.07 -33.82 -23.86
C MET A 205 47.55 -35.01 -24.71
N PRO A 206 48.75 -35.55 -24.44
CA PRO A 206 49.28 -36.72 -25.17
C PRO A 206 48.36 -37.95 -25.14
N SER A 207 47.62 -38.15 -24.05
CA SER A 207 46.67 -39.24 -23.90
C SER A 207 45.44 -39.09 -24.79
N PHE A 208 44.98 -37.86 -25.01
CA PHE A 208 43.80 -37.58 -25.83
C PHE A 208 44.16 -37.48 -27.31
N THR A 209 45.28 -36.82 -27.63
CA THR A 209 45.76 -36.63 -29.02
C THR A 209 46.02 -37.95 -29.75
N LYS A 210 46.54 -38.97 -29.03
CA LYS A 210 46.83 -40.32 -29.55
C LYS A 210 45.58 -41.14 -29.92
N LEU A 211 44.40 -40.76 -29.44
CA LEU A 211 43.15 -41.45 -29.77
C LEU A 211 42.77 -41.22 -31.23
N SER A 212 42.17 -42.23 -31.85
CA SER A 212 41.50 -42.07 -33.14
C SER A 212 40.32 -41.10 -33.01
N THR A 213 39.89 -40.49 -34.12
CA THR A 213 38.76 -39.55 -34.12
C THR A 213 37.49 -40.17 -33.53
N SER A 214 37.21 -41.44 -33.85
CA SER A 214 36.08 -42.20 -33.30
C SER A 214 36.17 -42.35 -31.77
N GLU A 215 37.36 -42.66 -31.25
CA GLU A 215 37.59 -42.78 -29.81
C GLU A 215 37.52 -41.44 -29.08
N LYS A 216 37.96 -40.34 -29.72
CA LYS A 216 37.82 -38.97 -29.18
C LYS A 216 36.36 -38.59 -29.01
N ILE A 217 35.55 -38.78 -30.06
CA ILE A 217 34.11 -38.52 -30.05
C ILE A 217 33.44 -39.34 -28.95
N LYS A 218 33.69 -40.65 -28.91
CA LYS A 218 33.10 -41.55 -27.90
C LYS A 218 33.47 -41.14 -26.47
N THR A 219 34.70 -40.69 -26.25
CA THR A 219 35.16 -40.20 -24.95
C THR A 219 34.39 -38.95 -24.52
N LEU A 220 34.21 -37.97 -25.43
CA LEU A 220 33.44 -36.76 -25.16
C LEU A 220 31.96 -37.07 -24.89
N GLU A 221 31.34 -37.93 -25.71
CA GLU A 221 29.94 -38.36 -25.54
C GLU A 221 29.72 -39.06 -24.19
N THR A 222 30.64 -39.93 -23.76
CA THR A 222 30.57 -40.58 -22.44
C THR A 222 30.61 -39.57 -21.28
N VAL A 223 31.40 -38.50 -21.40
CA VAL A 223 31.46 -37.45 -20.38
C VAL A 223 30.15 -36.65 -20.36
N VAL A 224 29.60 -36.32 -21.54
CA VAL A 224 28.30 -35.64 -21.67
C VAL A 224 27.19 -36.45 -21.02
N GLU A 225 27.11 -37.76 -21.26
CA GLU A 225 26.11 -38.64 -20.62
C GLU A 225 26.19 -38.59 -19.09
N ARG A 226 27.40 -38.69 -18.53
CA ARG A 226 27.61 -38.60 -17.07
C ARG A 226 27.19 -37.24 -16.50
N LEU A 227 27.44 -36.16 -17.24
CA LEU A 227 27.05 -34.82 -16.83
C LEU A 227 25.53 -34.62 -16.89
N ASN A 228 24.87 -35.14 -17.93
CA ASN A 228 23.41 -35.12 -18.02
C ASN A 228 22.76 -35.85 -16.84
N ALA A 229 23.26 -37.03 -16.47
CA ALA A 229 22.77 -37.75 -15.29
C ALA A 229 22.93 -36.93 -13.99
N LYS A 230 24.03 -36.17 -13.86
CA LYS A 230 24.21 -35.25 -12.73
C LYS A 230 23.23 -34.08 -12.77
N VAL A 231 22.99 -33.48 -13.94
CA VAL A 231 22.00 -32.41 -14.11
C VAL A 231 20.61 -32.88 -13.71
N ASP A 232 20.21 -34.08 -14.17
CA ASP A 232 18.89 -34.64 -13.88
C ASP A 232 18.73 -34.94 -12.38
N SER A 233 19.75 -35.53 -11.76
CA SER A 233 19.77 -35.75 -10.31
C SER A 233 19.64 -34.44 -9.54
N LEU A 234 20.36 -33.39 -9.96
CA LEU A 234 20.40 -32.12 -9.25
C LEU A 234 19.10 -31.32 -9.43
N LYS A 235 18.47 -31.39 -10.61
CA LYS A 235 17.13 -30.83 -10.85
C LYS A 235 16.06 -31.53 -10.01
N THR A 236 16.12 -32.85 -9.90
CA THR A 236 15.12 -33.65 -9.18
C THR A 236 15.18 -33.43 -7.67
N ASN A 237 16.37 -33.18 -7.14
CA ASN A 237 16.62 -33.00 -5.71
C ASN A 237 16.71 -31.53 -5.27
N MET A 238 16.40 -30.59 -6.17
CA MET A 238 16.53 -29.16 -5.91
C MET A 238 15.49 -28.71 -4.87
N ASN A 239 15.95 -28.12 -3.77
CA ASN A 239 15.07 -27.57 -2.73
C ASN A 239 14.90 -26.06 -2.94
N TYR A 240 13.79 -25.66 -3.53
CA TYR A 240 13.49 -24.25 -3.84
C TYR A 240 13.33 -23.35 -2.61
N ASP A 241 13.06 -23.95 -1.44
CA ASP A 241 12.96 -23.22 -0.17
C ASP A 241 14.30 -23.14 0.57
N SER A 242 15.37 -23.72 0.01
CA SER A 242 16.71 -23.69 0.60
C SER A 242 17.35 -22.31 0.50
N ILE A 243 18.03 -21.88 1.57
CA ILE A 243 18.89 -20.69 1.55
C ILE A 243 20.05 -20.81 0.54
N TYR A 244 20.34 -22.02 0.05
CA TYR A 244 21.40 -22.31 -0.92
C TYR A 244 20.89 -22.44 -2.36
N ILE A 245 19.60 -22.22 -2.62
CA ILE A 245 18.98 -22.43 -3.95
C ILE A 245 19.73 -21.72 -5.08
N GLU A 246 20.24 -20.52 -4.82
CA GLU A 246 20.97 -19.75 -5.82
C GLU A 246 22.31 -20.39 -6.19
N SER A 247 22.99 -21.00 -5.21
CA SER A 247 24.20 -21.79 -5.46
C SER A 247 23.90 -23.04 -6.30
N GLU A 248 22.77 -23.70 -6.03
CA GLU A 248 22.37 -24.90 -6.77
C GLU A 248 21.97 -24.58 -8.21
N LYS A 249 21.24 -23.48 -8.45
CA LYS A 249 20.98 -22.96 -9.79
C LYS A 249 22.27 -22.66 -10.54
N ARG A 250 23.25 -22.04 -9.88
CA ARG A 250 24.55 -21.74 -10.51
C ARG A 250 25.33 -23.01 -10.88
N LYS A 251 25.28 -24.04 -10.03
CA LYS A 251 25.87 -25.36 -10.36
C LYS A 251 25.21 -25.98 -11.60
N LEU A 252 23.88 -25.88 -11.73
CA LEU A 252 23.18 -26.35 -12.93
C LEU A 252 23.64 -25.61 -14.18
N GLU A 253 23.74 -24.28 -14.12
CA GLU A 253 24.18 -23.46 -15.25
C GLU A 253 25.60 -23.84 -15.71
N ILE A 254 26.53 -24.02 -14.76
CA ILE A 254 27.90 -24.48 -15.06
C ILE A 254 27.89 -25.83 -15.79
N TYR A 255 27.10 -26.80 -15.31
CA TYR A 255 27.00 -28.10 -15.98
C TYR A 255 26.42 -27.98 -17.40
N GLN A 256 25.41 -27.13 -17.59
CA GLN A 256 24.81 -26.90 -18.91
C GLN A 256 25.79 -26.28 -19.89
N VAL A 257 26.57 -25.28 -19.46
CA VAL A 257 27.63 -24.68 -20.28
C VAL A 257 28.68 -25.73 -20.66
N LEU A 258 29.10 -26.56 -19.70
CA LEU A 258 30.08 -27.62 -19.93
C LEU A 258 29.58 -28.66 -20.95
N ILE A 259 28.33 -29.12 -20.80
CA ILE A 259 27.70 -30.06 -21.72
C ILE A 259 27.63 -29.47 -23.14
N ARG A 260 27.20 -28.22 -23.27
CA ARG A 260 27.13 -27.52 -24.57
C ARG A 260 28.48 -27.51 -25.28
N LYS A 261 29.53 -27.05 -24.58
CA LYS A 261 30.90 -26.96 -25.14
C LYS A 261 31.47 -28.33 -25.53
N LEU A 262 31.22 -29.38 -24.73
CA LEU A 262 31.62 -30.75 -25.07
C LEU A 262 30.94 -31.27 -26.34
N ASN A 263 29.65 -30.99 -26.50
CA ASN A 263 28.89 -31.36 -27.69
C ASN A 263 29.39 -30.62 -28.94
N GLU A 264 29.68 -29.32 -28.82
CA GLU A 264 30.27 -28.52 -29.90
C GLU A 264 31.62 -29.10 -30.35
N LEU A 265 32.47 -29.51 -29.40
CA LEU A 265 33.75 -30.19 -29.68
C LEU A 265 33.58 -31.56 -30.31
N ALA A 266 32.63 -32.38 -29.83
CA ALA A 266 32.37 -33.69 -30.42
C ALA A 266 31.84 -33.55 -31.85
N TYR A 267 31.03 -32.52 -32.11
CA TYR A 267 30.50 -32.22 -33.44
C TYR A 267 31.59 -31.73 -34.40
N SER A 268 32.52 -30.89 -33.95
CA SER A 268 33.63 -30.41 -34.82
C SER A 268 34.62 -31.50 -35.23
N LEU A 269 34.61 -32.64 -34.54
CA LEU A 269 35.43 -33.82 -34.87
C LEU A 269 34.73 -34.82 -35.80
N LYS A 270 33.42 -34.69 -36.04
CA LYS A 270 32.63 -35.56 -36.93
C LYS A 270 32.80 -35.16 -38.40
#